data_AF-A0A2V3ZZG7-F1
#
_entry.id   AF-A0A2V3ZZG7-F1
#
_cell.length_a   1.000
_cell.length_b   1.000
_cell.length_c   1.000
_cell.angle_alpha   90.00
_cell.angle_beta   90.00
_cell.angle_gamma   90.00
#
_symmetry.space_group_name_H-M   'P 1'
#
loop_
_entity.id
_entity.type
_entity.pdbx_description
1 polymer ?
#
loop_
_entity_poly.entity_id
_entity_poly.type
_entity_poly.pdbx_seq_one_letter_code
_entity_poly.pdbx_strand_id
1 'polypeptide(L)'
;MKKILLLSLMLIPGILMAKTQKLESFEQVMDALKQGKVVHAVFYYKDCQLISDNEIEDESVDAIGGMKIDTWEYFAKGSIRNKEAFVVTSTSKLIANPKGKGYVYNYVKLKIKESGEVKITANYVDSVTHEETMTENFFTEINDGEKGAAHFYVD
;
A
#
# COMPACT_ATOMS: atom_id res chain seq x y z
N MET A 1 40.80 -32.26 -18.87
CA MET A 1 39.43 -32.68 -18.52
C MET A 1 38.94 -32.14 -17.16
N LYS A 2 39.75 -32.14 -16.08
CA LYS A 2 39.34 -31.58 -14.76
C LYS A 2 39.10 -30.06 -14.71
N LYS A 3 39.73 -29.26 -15.60
CA LYS A 3 39.59 -27.79 -15.60
C LYS A 3 38.30 -27.26 -16.28
N ILE A 4 37.67 -28.06 -17.13
CA ILE A 4 36.42 -27.66 -17.83
C ILE A 4 35.21 -27.86 -16.91
N LEU A 5 35.28 -28.82 -15.98
CA LEU A 5 34.21 -29.09 -15.01
C LEU A 5 34.07 -27.98 -13.95
N LEU A 6 35.13 -27.20 -13.69
CA LEU A 6 35.07 -26.05 -12.77
C LEU A 6 34.38 -24.83 -13.41
N LEU A 7 34.45 -24.67 -14.73
CA LEU A 7 33.85 -23.53 -15.43
C LEU A 7 32.32 -23.67 -15.56
N SER A 8 31.81 -24.91 -15.66
CA SER A 8 30.37 -25.19 -15.69
C SER A 8 29.67 -24.94 -14.35
N LEU A 9 30.41 -24.94 -13.23
CA LEU A 9 29.84 -24.71 -11.90
C LEU A 9 29.67 -23.22 -11.56
N MET A 10 30.30 -22.31 -12.31
CA MET A 10 30.21 -20.85 -12.10
C MET A 10 29.08 -20.16 -12.88
N LEU A 11 28.41 -20.86 -13.81
CA LEU A 11 27.32 -20.29 -14.64
C LEU A 11 25.92 -20.44 -14.02
N ILE A 12 25.79 -21.10 -12.88
CA ILE A 12 24.51 -21.37 -12.22
C ILE A 12 23.91 -20.18 -11.40
N PRO A 13 24.63 -19.13 -10.95
CA PRO A 13 23.98 -18.07 -10.16
C PRO A 13 23.12 -17.08 -10.96
N GLY A 14 23.06 -17.17 -12.30
CA GLY A 14 22.39 -16.17 -13.14
C GLY A 14 20.86 -16.22 -13.22
N ILE A 15 20.20 -17.23 -12.62
CA ILE A 15 18.76 -17.48 -12.81
C ILE A 15 17.91 -17.14 -11.56
N LEU A 16 18.50 -16.59 -10.50
CA LEU A 16 17.73 -15.90 -9.46
C LEU A 16 17.32 -14.51 -9.98
N MET A 17 16.55 -14.50 -11.07
CA MET A 17 15.71 -13.36 -11.44
C MET A 17 14.76 -13.17 -10.26
N ALA A 18 14.95 -12.07 -9.53
CA ALA A 18 14.02 -11.59 -8.52
C ALA A 18 12.63 -11.46 -9.17
N LYS A 19 11.81 -12.50 -9.02
CA LYS A 19 10.44 -12.50 -9.52
C LYS A 19 9.65 -11.70 -8.51
N THR A 20 9.05 -10.59 -8.95
CA THR A 20 8.10 -9.84 -8.14
C THR A 20 7.08 -10.80 -7.55
N GLN A 21 7.10 -10.93 -6.23
CA GLN A 21 6.22 -11.79 -5.47
C GLN A 21 5.03 -10.97 -5.00
N LYS A 22 3.83 -11.39 -5.40
CA LYS A 22 2.58 -10.85 -4.86
C LYS A 22 2.37 -11.34 -3.43
N LEU A 23 1.89 -10.45 -2.57
CA LEU A 23 1.54 -10.73 -1.18
C LEU A 23 0.02 -10.69 -1.05
N GLU A 24 -0.56 -11.82 -0.69
CA GLU A 24 -2.01 -12.11 -0.77
C GLU A 24 -2.67 -12.17 0.61
N SER A 25 -1.90 -11.99 1.68
CA SER A 25 -2.43 -11.95 3.05
C SER A 25 -1.70 -10.95 3.93
N PHE A 26 -2.31 -10.59 5.06
CA PHE A 26 -1.72 -9.72 6.07
C PHE A 26 -0.39 -10.29 6.60
N GLU A 27 -0.32 -11.60 6.83
CA GLU A 27 0.89 -12.29 7.29
C GLU A 27 2.02 -12.14 6.27
N GLN A 28 1.73 -12.32 4.98
CA GLN A 28 2.74 -12.17 3.93
C GLN A 28 3.26 -10.73 3.85
N VAL A 29 2.37 -9.74 3.98
CA VAL A 29 2.75 -8.31 4.08
C VAL A 29 3.63 -8.08 5.30
N MET A 30 3.21 -8.54 6.48
CA MET A 30 3.96 -8.33 7.72
C MET A 30 5.30 -9.04 7.74
N ASP A 31 5.38 -10.25 7.19
CA ASP A 31 6.63 -11.01 7.10
C ASP A 31 7.62 -10.31 6.18
N ALA A 32 7.17 -9.78 5.04
CA ALA A 32 8.00 -8.96 4.15
C ALA A 32 8.52 -7.69 4.85
N LEU A 33 7.63 -6.96 5.52
CA LEU A 33 7.99 -5.73 6.24
C LEU A 33 8.99 -5.99 7.37
N LYS A 34 8.77 -7.04 8.18
CA LYS A 34 9.68 -7.44 9.28
C LYS A 34 11.05 -7.92 8.79
N GLN A 35 11.12 -8.44 7.57
CA GLN A 35 12.39 -8.79 6.91
C GLN A 35 13.12 -7.57 6.35
N GLY A 36 12.56 -6.37 6.48
CA GLY A 36 13.13 -5.14 5.93
C GLY A 36 12.96 -5.01 4.41
N LYS A 37 12.05 -5.77 3.80
CA LYS A 37 11.75 -5.63 2.37
C LYS A 37 10.92 -4.38 2.12
N VAL A 38 11.11 -3.78 0.95
CA VAL A 38 10.24 -2.70 0.46
C VAL A 38 9.00 -3.33 -0.16
N VAL A 39 7.84 -3.12 0.46
CA VAL A 39 6.56 -3.55 -0.10
C VAL A 39 6.00 -2.44 -0.99
N HIS A 40 5.61 -2.78 -2.21
CA HIS A 40 4.91 -1.89 -3.14
C HIS A 40 3.42 -2.17 -3.06
N ALA A 41 2.61 -1.13 -2.83
CA ALA A 41 1.15 -1.21 -2.83
C ALA A 41 0.60 -0.55 -4.10
N VAL A 42 -0.41 -1.18 -4.71
CA VAL A 42 -1.17 -0.68 -5.86
C VAL A 42 -2.66 -0.80 -5.54
N PHE A 43 -3.42 0.26 -5.77
CA PHE A 43 -4.84 0.34 -5.46
C PHE A 43 -5.64 0.61 -6.72
N TYR A 44 -6.63 -0.23 -7.01
CA TYR A 44 -7.60 -0.03 -8.09
C TYR A 44 -8.85 0.64 -7.50
N TYR A 45 -8.91 1.97 -7.53
CA TYR A 45 -9.92 2.71 -6.77
C TYR A 45 -11.34 2.47 -7.24
N LYS A 46 -11.54 2.11 -8.51
CA LYS A 46 -12.85 1.77 -9.08
C LYS A 46 -13.55 0.65 -8.30
N ASP A 47 -12.76 -0.29 -7.78
CA ASP A 47 -13.23 -1.49 -7.10
C ASP A 47 -13.25 -1.32 -5.56
N CYS A 48 -13.05 -0.09 -5.07
CA CYS A 48 -13.18 0.26 -3.65
C CYS A 48 -14.57 0.84 -3.36
N GLN A 49 -15.03 0.68 -2.12
CA GLN A 49 -16.11 1.53 -1.60
C GLN A 49 -15.53 2.89 -1.22
N LEU A 50 -16.05 3.96 -1.81
CA LEU A 50 -15.68 5.33 -1.50
C LEU A 50 -16.64 5.92 -0.45
N ILE A 51 -16.07 6.56 0.57
CA ILE A 51 -16.76 7.46 1.48
C ILE A 51 -16.12 8.84 1.36
N SER A 52 -16.89 9.81 0.88
CA SER A 52 -16.52 11.23 0.77
C SER A 52 -17.52 12.07 1.58
N ASP A 53 -17.04 13.09 2.29
CA ASP A 53 -17.89 14.01 3.08
C ASP A 53 -18.89 13.32 4.06
N ASN A 54 -18.56 12.11 4.52
CA ASN A 54 -19.38 11.22 5.37
C ASN A 54 -20.56 10.51 4.68
N GLU A 55 -20.61 10.54 3.35
CA GLU A 55 -21.59 9.79 2.55
C GLU A 55 -20.91 8.63 1.81
N ILE A 56 -21.61 7.50 1.71
CA ILE A 56 -21.16 6.38 0.87
C ILE A 56 -21.52 6.76 -0.56
N GLU A 57 -20.53 6.79 -1.43
CA GLU A 57 -20.73 7.07 -2.85
C GLU A 57 -21.13 5.79 -3.59
N ASP A 58 -22.08 5.91 -4.52
CA ASP A 58 -22.55 4.77 -5.33
C ASP A 58 -21.46 4.24 -6.28
N GLU A 59 -20.58 5.13 -6.74
CA GLU A 59 -19.44 4.80 -7.60
C GLU A 59 -18.15 5.43 -7.05
N SER A 60 -17.05 4.69 -7.16
CA SER A 60 -15.72 5.20 -6.87
C SER A 60 -15.03 5.68 -8.15
N VAL A 61 -13.91 6.39 -8.00
CA VAL A 61 -13.14 6.93 -9.13
C VAL A 61 -12.41 5.81 -9.89
N ASP A 62 -12.50 5.84 -11.23
CA ASP A 62 -11.75 4.93 -12.11
C ASP A 62 -10.28 5.39 -12.22
N ALA A 63 -9.51 5.11 -11.17
CA ALA A 63 -8.12 5.50 -11.04
C ALA A 63 -7.28 4.37 -10.42
N ILE A 64 -5.99 4.38 -10.71
CA ILE A 64 -5.01 3.47 -10.10
C ILE A 64 -3.97 4.29 -9.34
N GLY A 65 -3.82 4.01 -8.05
CA GLY A 65 -2.80 4.61 -7.19
C GLY A 65 -1.71 3.62 -6.83
N GLY A 66 -0.51 4.11 -6.49
CA GLY A 66 0.56 3.27 -5.99
C GLY A 66 1.48 3.98 -5.01
N MET A 67 2.01 3.25 -4.03
CA MET A 67 2.97 3.77 -3.06
C MET A 67 3.93 2.67 -2.58
N LYS A 68 5.11 3.09 -2.10
CA LYS A 68 6.00 2.22 -1.32
C LYS A 68 5.58 2.26 0.15
N ILE A 69 5.66 1.12 0.82
CA ILE A 69 5.56 0.99 2.26
C ILE A 69 6.99 0.91 2.79
N ASP A 70 7.55 2.05 3.15
CA ASP A 70 8.91 2.17 3.70
C ASP A 70 8.91 2.51 5.20
N THR A 71 7.90 3.26 5.65
CA THR A 71 7.72 3.67 7.05
C THR A 71 6.40 3.12 7.55
N TRP A 72 6.43 2.23 8.53
CA TRP A 72 5.25 1.54 9.01
C TRP A 72 5.31 1.28 10.52
N GLU A 73 4.14 1.15 11.13
CA GLU A 73 3.99 0.80 12.54
C GLU A 73 2.90 -0.26 12.70
N TYR A 74 3.24 -1.34 13.42
CA TYR A 74 2.34 -2.44 13.71
C TYR A 74 1.79 -2.33 15.12
N PHE A 75 0.48 -2.56 15.24
CA PHE A 75 -0.24 -2.55 16.50
C PHE A 75 -0.88 -3.92 16.73
N ALA A 76 -0.40 -4.64 17.74
CA ALA A 76 -0.99 -5.91 18.16
C ALA A 76 -2.43 -5.70 18.66
N LYS A 77 -3.27 -6.74 18.57
CA LYS A 77 -4.62 -6.73 19.12
C LYS A 77 -4.61 -6.29 20.60
N GLY A 78 -5.47 -5.34 20.94
CA GLY A 78 -5.60 -4.79 22.28
C GLY A 78 -4.51 -3.79 22.71
N SER A 79 -3.43 -3.61 21.94
CA SER A 79 -2.30 -2.72 22.32
C SER A 79 -2.72 -1.26 22.48
N ILE A 80 -3.68 -0.80 21.69
CA ILE A 80 -4.24 0.55 21.76
C ILE A 80 -5.77 0.54 21.81
N ARG A 81 -6.35 -0.45 22.52
CA ARG A 81 -7.81 -0.70 22.58
C ARG A 81 -8.44 -1.06 21.21
N ASN A 82 -7.61 -1.53 20.28
CA ASN A 82 -8.02 -2.06 18.98
C ASN A 82 -8.53 -3.51 19.09
N LYS A 83 -9.62 -3.83 18.38
CA LYS A 83 -10.24 -5.17 18.37
C LYS A 83 -9.44 -6.20 17.55
N GLU A 84 -8.67 -5.73 16.58
CA GLU A 84 -7.87 -6.52 15.64
C GLU A 84 -6.48 -5.91 15.52
N ALA A 85 -5.47 -6.74 15.28
CA ALA A 85 -4.15 -6.22 14.93
C ALA A 85 -4.18 -5.52 13.57
N PHE A 86 -3.28 -4.55 13.38
CA PHE A 86 -3.17 -3.84 12.10
C PHE A 86 -1.79 -3.22 11.92
N VAL A 87 -1.43 -2.90 10.68
CA VAL A 87 -0.29 -2.05 10.33
C VAL A 87 -0.77 -0.76 9.70
N VAL A 88 -0.09 0.34 10.00
CA VAL A 88 -0.31 1.64 9.35
C VAL A 88 0.96 2.14 8.69
N THR A 89 0.80 2.85 7.59
CA THR A 89 1.85 3.58 6.88
C THR A 89 1.26 4.83 6.26
N SER A 90 2.10 5.78 5.88
CA SER A 90 1.66 7.00 5.24
C SER A 90 2.75 7.60 4.35
N THR A 91 2.34 8.35 3.34
CA THR A 91 3.21 9.19 2.52
C THR A 91 2.57 10.57 2.35
N SER A 92 3.41 11.60 2.25
CA SER A 92 2.97 12.95 1.85
C SER A 92 3.65 13.34 0.54
N LYS A 93 2.88 13.89 -0.40
CA LYS A 93 3.38 14.43 -1.67
C LYS A 93 2.78 15.81 -1.92
N LEU A 94 3.64 16.78 -2.24
CA LEU A 94 3.17 18.07 -2.74
C LEU A 94 2.71 17.90 -4.19
N ILE A 95 1.46 18.26 -4.46
CA ILE A 95 0.85 18.17 -5.80
C ILE A 95 0.18 19.49 -6.18
N ALA A 96 -0.03 19.70 -7.48
CA ALA A 96 -0.88 20.79 -7.94
C ALA A 96 -2.30 20.61 -7.36
N ASN A 97 -2.90 21.70 -6.90
CA ASN A 97 -4.23 21.65 -6.28
C ASN A 97 -5.27 21.17 -7.32
N PRO A 98 -5.93 20.01 -7.12
CA PRO A 98 -6.91 19.50 -8.08
C PRO A 98 -8.18 20.34 -8.17
N LYS A 99 -8.50 21.14 -7.14
CA LYS A 99 -9.69 21.99 -7.07
C LYS A 99 -9.41 23.46 -7.41
N GLY A 100 -8.18 23.85 -7.76
CA GLY A 100 -7.88 25.26 -7.98
C GLY A 100 -6.43 25.59 -8.32
N LYS A 101 -5.98 26.76 -7.88
CA LYS A 101 -4.60 27.24 -8.09
C LYS A 101 -3.70 26.83 -6.93
N GLY A 102 -2.40 26.81 -7.18
CA GLY A 102 -1.38 26.53 -6.17
C GLY A 102 -1.14 25.04 -5.94
N TYR A 103 -0.68 24.71 -4.74
CA TYR A 103 -0.28 23.36 -4.36
C TYR A 103 -0.89 22.95 -3.02
N VAL A 104 -1.14 21.66 -2.88
CA VAL A 104 -1.62 21.01 -1.66
C VAL A 104 -0.75 19.81 -1.33
N TYR A 105 -0.63 19.46 -0.06
CA TYR A 105 -0.11 18.16 0.32
C TYR A 105 -1.22 17.13 0.15
N ASN A 106 -0.98 16.13 -0.71
CA ASN A 106 -1.73 14.90 -0.69
C ASN A 106 -1.08 13.96 0.32
N TYR A 107 -1.70 13.88 1.50
CA TYR A 107 -1.31 12.99 2.58
C TYR A 107 -2.13 11.71 2.50
N VAL A 108 -1.49 10.62 2.08
CA VAL A 108 -2.10 9.30 1.98
C VAL A 108 -1.71 8.46 3.18
N LYS A 109 -2.70 7.93 3.89
CA LYS A 109 -2.53 6.98 4.98
C LYS A 109 -3.19 5.65 4.62
N LEU A 110 -2.45 4.57 4.83
CA LEU A 110 -2.94 3.21 4.69
C LEU A 110 -3.09 2.58 6.07
N LYS A 111 -4.18 1.84 6.28
CA LYS A 111 -4.35 0.91 7.40
C LYS A 111 -4.74 -0.45 6.86
N ILE A 112 -3.97 -1.47 7.19
CA ILE A 112 -4.22 -2.87 6.81
C ILE A 112 -4.49 -3.64 8.11
N LYS A 113 -5.66 -4.25 8.25
CA LYS A 113 -6.00 -5.08 9.41
C LYS A 113 -5.60 -6.54 9.21
N GLU A 114 -5.47 -7.29 10.30
CA GLU A 114 -5.16 -8.72 10.26
C GLU A 114 -6.20 -9.56 9.50
N SER A 115 -7.45 -9.07 9.43
CA SER A 115 -8.53 -9.65 8.62
C SER A 115 -8.34 -9.51 7.11
N GLY A 116 -7.36 -8.71 6.66
CA GLY A 116 -7.16 -8.37 5.25
C GLY A 116 -7.91 -7.12 4.80
N GLU A 117 -8.74 -6.51 5.65
CA GLU A 117 -9.40 -5.23 5.35
C GLU A 117 -8.37 -4.10 5.21
N VAL A 118 -8.52 -3.30 4.16
CA VAL A 118 -7.65 -2.18 3.81
C VAL A 118 -8.46 -0.89 3.78
N LYS A 119 -7.99 0.12 4.50
CA LYS A 119 -8.48 1.49 4.41
C LYS A 119 -7.40 2.40 3.85
N ILE A 120 -7.70 3.08 2.76
CA ILE A 120 -6.89 4.20 2.23
C ILE A 120 -7.59 5.50 2.60
N THR A 121 -6.86 6.43 3.20
CA THR A 121 -7.34 7.78 3.51
C THR A 121 -6.45 8.75 2.75
N ALA A 122 -7.03 9.55 1.86
CA ALA A 122 -6.34 10.61 1.12
C ALA A 122 -6.84 11.97 1.64
N ASN A 123 -5.95 12.72 2.29
CA ASN A 123 -6.24 14.06 2.80
C ASN A 123 -5.50 15.09 1.97
N TYR A 124 -6.23 16.07 1.46
CA TYR A 124 -5.68 17.20 0.74
C TYR A 124 -5.57 18.36 1.73
N VAL A 125 -4.34 18.74 2.03
CA VAL A 125 -4.01 19.70 3.07
C VAL A 125 -3.39 20.94 2.42
N ASP A 126 -3.86 22.13 2.79
CA ASP A 126 -3.29 23.38 2.31
C ASP A 126 -1.78 23.44 2.62
N SER A 127 -0.96 23.77 1.62
CA SER A 127 0.50 23.70 1.75
C SER A 127 1.10 24.81 2.63
N VAL A 128 0.32 25.80 3.03
CA VAL A 128 0.72 26.93 3.86
C VAL A 128 0.05 26.87 5.23
N THR A 129 -1.28 26.80 5.28
CA THR A 129 -2.06 26.84 6.52
C THR A 129 -2.13 25.47 7.20
N HIS A 130 -1.89 24.38 6.48
CA HIS A 130 -2.06 23.00 6.93
C HIS A 130 -3.50 22.64 7.30
N GLU A 131 -4.47 23.43 6.85
CA GLU A 131 -5.89 23.10 6.99
C GLU A 131 -6.29 22.00 6.00
N GLU A 132 -7.12 21.07 6.47
CA GLU A 132 -7.69 20.03 5.61
C GLU A 132 -8.74 20.65 4.69
N THR A 133 -8.60 20.40 3.39
CA THR A 133 -9.48 20.94 2.34
C THR A 133 -10.38 19.89 1.71
N MET A 134 -10.01 18.61 1.84
CA MET A 134 -10.77 17.46 1.37
C MET A 134 -10.22 16.17 1.98
N THR A 135 -11.11 15.22 2.29
CA THR A 135 -10.76 13.87 2.73
C THR A 135 -11.57 12.84 1.98
N GLU A 136 -10.90 11.86 1.39
CA GLU A 136 -11.51 10.71 0.74
C GLU A 136 -11.08 9.43 1.46
N ASN A 137 -12.04 8.56 1.76
CA ASN A 137 -11.77 7.26 2.36
C ASN A 137 -12.19 6.14 1.40
N PHE A 138 -11.24 5.29 1.03
CA PHE A 138 -11.48 4.11 0.22
C PHE A 138 -11.35 2.86 1.09
N PHE A 139 -12.33 1.97 0.99
CA PHE A 139 -12.38 0.71 1.72
C PHE A 139 -12.36 -0.45 0.74
N THR A 140 -11.47 -1.41 0.99
CA THR A 140 -11.31 -2.62 0.18
C THR A 140 -10.64 -3.72 1.02
N GLU A 141 -10.21 -4.80 0.38
CA GLU A 141 -9.44 -5.89 0.98
C GLU A 141 -8.10 -6.08 0.23
N ILE A 142 -7.14 -6.75 0.87
CA ILE A 142 -5.94 -7.28 0.21
C ILE A 142 -6.40 -8.15 -0.96
N ASN A 143 -5.78 -7.97 -2.13
CA ASN A 143 -6.08 -8.80 -3.28
C ASN A 143 -5.52 -10.21 -3.10
N ASP A 144 -6.39 -11.19 -2.90
CA ASP A 144 -6.05 -12.60 -2.68
C ASP A 144 -5.96 -13.41 -3.98
N GLY A 145 -6.15 -12.76 -5.14
CA GLY A 145 -6.20 -13.40 -6.46
C GLY A 145 -7.62 -13.57 -7.01
N GLU A 146 -8.64 -13.49 -6.15
CA GLU A 146 -10.05 -13.57 -6.54
C GLU A 146 -10.78 -12.24 -6.27
N LYS A 147 -10.53 -11.63 -5.12
CA LYS A 147 -11.20 -10.41 -4.64
C LYS A 147 -10.21 -9.42 -4.03
N GLY A 148 -10.66 -8.20 -3.77
CA GLY A 148 -9.87 -7.12 -3.16
C GLY A 148 -9.16 -6.24 -4.17
N ALA A 149 -9.08 -4.94 -3.91
CA ALA A 149 -8.52 -3.95 -4.83
C ALA A 149 -7.14 -3.42 -4.40
N ALA A 150 -6.62 -3.89 -3.24
CA ALA A 150 -5.31 -3.51 -2.73
C ALA A 150 -4.28 -4.61 -3.00
N HIS A 151 -3.41 -4.39 -3.97
CA HIS A 151 -2.38 -5.35 -4.38
C HIS A 151 -1.04 -4.99 -3.75
N PHE A 152 -0.36 -5.99 -3.17
CA PHE A 152 0.93 -5.82 -2.52
C PHE A 152 1.99 -6.69 -3.17
N TYR A 153 3.21 -6.17 -3.30
CA TYR A 153 4.31 -6.84 -4.00
C TYR A 153 5.65 -6.58 -3.31
N VAL A 154 6.58 -7.53 -3.45
CA VAL A 154 8.00 -7.36 -3.16
C VAL A 154 8.83 -7.84 -4.35
N ASP A 155 9.99 -7.21 -4.55
CA ASP A 155 11.01 -7.66 -5.50
C ASP A 155 12.10 -8.47 -4.78
#